data_AF-A0A7J9E5L2-F1
#
_entry.id   AF-A0A7J9E5L2-F1
#
_cell.length_a   1.000
_cell.length_b   1.000
_cell.length_c   1.000
_cell.angle_alpha   90.00
_cell.angle_beta   90.00
_cell.angle_gamma   90.00
#
_symmetry.space_group_name_H-M   'P 1'
#
loop_
_entity.id
_entity.type
_entity.pdbx_description
1 polymer ?
#
loop_
_entity_poly.entity_id
_entity_poly.type
_entity_poly.pdbx_seq_one_letter_code
_entity_poly.pdbx_strand_id
1 'polypeptide(L)'
;MEPLDYHAEERSKASFDVEEMKIVWAGSRHAFEISDRAARLVASDPVFRKDNRTMLSRKELFKDTLRKTAHAVKRTIELNLSGFFSSELLIALFDFSLGYLIKLLSFMTEEETHTLWFYVDQPAYANLHWGMFIPAIEGQGTEEQKQKWLPMAHNMQIIGCYAQTELGHGSNVQGLETTATFDPQTDEFVIHSPTLTSSKWWPGGLGKVSTHAVVYARLRTDGQDYGVH
;
A
#
# COMPACT_ATOMS: atom_id res chain seq x y z
N MET A 1 28.44 23.76 -15.91
CA MET A 1 27.41 24.72 -16.37
C MET A 1 26.41 24.85 -15.26
N GLU A 2 26.13 26.06 -14.80
CA GLU A 2 24.97 26.29 -13.94
C GLU A 2 23.70 25.94 -14.72
N PRO A 3 22.70 25.32 -14.09
CA PRO A 3 21.44 25.03 -14.75
C PRO A 3 20.71 26.36 -15.06
N LEU A 4 20.67 26.73 -16.34
CA LEU A 4 19.90 27.86 -16.84
C LEU A 4 18.42 27.49 -16.96
N ASP A 5 17.55 28.39 -16.51
CA ASP A 5 16.11 28.26 -16.67
C ASP A 5 15.64 28.89 -18.00
N TYR A 6 15.52 28.06 -19.04
CA TYR A 6 15.08 28.49 -20.38
C TYR A 6 13.60 28.93 -20.44
N HIS A 7 12.82 28.72 -19.37
CA HIS A 7 11.42 29.12 -19.31
C HIS A 7 11.18 30.33 -18.41
N ALA A 8 12.24 31.04 -17.97
CA ALA A 8 12.14 32.20 -17.10
C ALA A 8 11.25 33.32 -17.70
N GLU A 9 11.36 33.57 -19.02
CA GLU A 9 10.51 34.56 -19.70
C GLU A 9 9.03 34.18 -19.61
N GLU A 10 8.66 32.92 -19.87
CA GLU A 10 7.28 32.46 -19.76
C GLU A 10 6.75 32.53 -18.32
N ARG A 11 7.56 32.16 -17.32
CA ARG A 11 7.16 32.28 -15.91
C ARG A 11 6.91 33.73 -15.49
N SER A 12 7.64 34.69 -16.08
CA SER A 12 7.44 36.12 -15.81
C SER A 12 6.11 36.69 -16.34
N LYS A 13 5.47 35.98 -17.28
CA LYS A 13 4.17 36.38 -17.86
C LYS A 13 2.98 36.03 -16.95
N ALA A 14 3.18 35.26 -15.88
CA ALA A 14 2.11 34.89 -14.97
C ALA A 14 1.51 36.13 -14.28
N SER A 15 0.20 36.31 -14.41
CA SER A 15 -0.54 37.42 -13.79
C SER A 15 -1.10 37.07 -12.40
N PHE A 16 -0.55 36.04 -11.76
CA PHE A 16 -0.94 35.55 -10.43
C PHE A 16 0.29 34.98 -9.72
N ASP A 17 0.23 34.89 -8.38
CA ASP A 17 1.29 34.28 -7.58
C ASP A 17 1.21 32.74 -7.66
N VAL A 18 2.24 32.13 -8.25
CA VAL A 18 2.33 30.67 -8.39
C VAL A 18 2.50 29.96 -7.05
N GLU A 19 3.09 30.59 -6.03
CA GLU A 19 3.27 29.98 -4.72
C GLU A 19 1.92 29.84 -4.00
N GLU A 20 1.05 30.83 -4.08
CA GLU A 20 -0.31 30.73 -3.55
C GLU A 20 -1.15 29.71 -4.35
N MET A 21 -0.95 29.63 -5.67
CA MET A 21 -1.64 28.62 -6.49
C MET A 21 -1.24 27.18 -6.13
N LYS A 22 0.02 26.93 -5.73
CA LYS A 22 0.44 25.60 -5.24
C LYS A 22 -0.33 25.18 -3.99
N ILE A 23 -0.61 26.13 -3.10
CA ILE A 23 -1.37 25.87 -1.87
C ILE A 23 -2.82 25.54 -2.21
N VAL A 24 -3.43 26.29 -3.14
CA VAL A 24 -4.78 25.99 -3.65
C VAL A 24 -4.83 24.60 -4.28
N TRP A 25 -3.84 24.26 -5.11
CA TRP A 25 -3.75 22.94 -5.74
C TRP A 25 -3.59 21.80 -4.73
N ALA A 26 -2.74 21.98 -3.72
CA ALA A 26 -2.54 21.02 -2.65
C ALA A 26 -3.74 20.92 -1.69
N GLY A 27 -4.65 21.89 -1.72
CA GLY A 27 -5.83 21.99 -0.84
C GLY A 27 -5.55 22.61 0.53
N SER A 28 -4.30 22.62 1.00
CA SER A 28 -3.88 23.36 2.20
C SER A 28 -2.36 23.58 2.23
N ARG A 29 -1.90 24.50 3.08
CA ARG A 29 -0.46 24.73 3.28
C ARG A 29 0.23 23.50 3.91
N HIS A 30 -0.45 22.82 4.83
CA HIS A 30 0.04 21.59 5.45
C HIS A 30 0.27 20.48 4.41
N ALA A 31 -0.73 20.21 3.57
CA ALA A 31 -0.62 19.21 2.52
C ALA A 31 0.48 19.56 1.50
N PHE A 32 0.63 20.85 1.16
CA PHE A 32 1.72 21.32 0.30
C PHE A 32 3.10 21.02 0.91
N GLU A 33 3.32 21.35 2.18
CA GLU A 33 4.60 21.14 2.87
C GLU A 33 4.98 19.66 2.97
N ILE A 34 4.01 18.79 3.31
CA ILE A 34 4.20 17.34 3.32
C ILE A 34 4.61 16.85 1.93
N SER A 35 3.87 17.29 0.92
CA SER A 35 4.03 16.87 -0.46
C SER A 35 5.37 17.30 -1.06
N ASP A 36 5.75 18.57 -0.92
CA ASP A 36 7.05 19.09 -1.39
C ASP A 36 8.22 18.37 -0.71
N ARG A 37 8.14 18.14 0.61
CA ARG A 37 9.18 17.41 1.34
C ARG A 37 9.31 15.97 0.89
N ALA A 38 8.20 15.24 0.77
CA ALA A 38 8.20 13.86 0.28
C ALA A 38 8.72 13.76 -1.16
N ALA A 39 8.31 14.67 -2.04
CA ALA A 39 8.78 14.73 -3.42
C ALA A 39 10.30 14.90 -3.50
N ARG A 40 10.87 15.85 -2.73
CA ARG A 40 12.32 16.07 -2.67
C ARG A 40 13.07 14.88 -2.11
N LEU A 41 12.56 14.27 -1.04
CA LEU A 41 13.15 13.08 -0.45
C LEU A 41 13.25 11.95 -1.47
N VAL A 42 12.15 11.65 -2.17
CA VAL A 42 12.12 10.59 -3.20
C VAL A 42 13.02 10.94 -4.38
N ALA A 43 12.98 12.18 -4.87
CA ALA A 43 13.80 12.62 -6.00
C ALA A 43 15.31 12.58 -5.71
N SER A 44 15.70 12.81 -4.45
CA SER A 44 17.11 12.79 -4.03
C SER A 44 17.67 11.39 -3.77
N ASP A 45 16.81 10.38 -3.61
CA ASP A 45 17.24 9.01 -3.30
C ASP A 45 17.49 8.20 -4.60
N PRO A 46 18.75 7.79 -4.87
CA PRO A 46 19.09 7.05 -6.09
C PRO A 46 18.34 5.72 -6.25
N VAL A 47 17.84 5.12 -5.16
CA VAL A 47 17.07 3.87 -5.23
C VAL A 47 15.73 4.09 -5.93
N PHE A 48 15.12 5.26 -5.82
CA PHE A 48 13.83 5.58 -6.43
C PHE A 48 13.94 6.10 -7.87
N ARG A 49 15.15 6.16 -8.44
CA ARG A 49 15.35 6.57 -9.84
C ARG A 49 14.51 5.71 -10.80
N LYS A 50 13.84 6.34 -11.76
CA LYS A 50 12.90 5.68 -12.69
C LYS A 50 13.05 6.10 -14.16
N ASP A 51 14.08 6.88 -14.48
CA ASP A 51 14.42 7.33 -15.83
C ASP A 51 14.79 6.19 -16.81
N ASN A 52 15.27 5.06 -16.29
CA ASN A 52 15.63 3.88 -17.07
C ASN A 52 14.55 2.79 -17.05
N ARG A 53 13.35 3.05 -16.50
CA ARG A 53 12.29 2.05 -16.29
C ARG A 53 11.92 1.30 -17.58
N THR A 54 11.84 2.03 -18.70
CA THR A 54 11.45 1.48 -20.02
C THR A 54 12.53 0.60 -20.66
N MET A 55 13.75 0.62 -20.12
CA MET A 55 14.90 -0.15 -20.62
C MET A 55 15.06 -1.49 -19.90
N LEU A 56 14.26 -1.76 -18.85
CA LEU A 56 14.33 -2.99 -18.07
C LEU A 56 13.43 -4.08 -18.66
N SER A 57 13.90 -5.32 -18.70
CA SER A 57 13.03 -6.46 -18.98
C SER A 57 11.97 -6.64 -17.88
N ARG A 58 10.93 -7.44 -18.15
CA ARG A 58 9.87 -7.72 -17.16
C ARG A 58 10.41 -8.25 -15.83
N LYS A 59 11.40 -9.16 -15.87
CA LYS A 59 12.00 -9.74 -14.66
C LYS A 59 12.82 -8.70 -13.88
N GLU A 60 13.59 -7.88 -14.59
CA GLU A 60 14.40 -6.83 -13.98
C GLU A 60 13.53 -5.73 -13.38
N LEU A 61 12.51 -5.28 -14.11
CA LEU A 61 11.54 -4.30 -13.61
C LEU A 61 10.82 -4.83 -12.37
N PHE A 62 10.40 -6.10 -12.36
CA PHE A 62 9.78 -6.69 -11.18
C PHE A 62 10.74 -6.74 -9.98
N LYS A 63 11.99 -7.15 -10.18
CA LYS A 63 13.02 -7.16 -9.13
C LYS A 63 13.34 -5.74 -8.62
N ASP A 64 13.40 -4.76 -9.52
CA ASP A 64 13.56 -3.35 -9.18
C ASP A 64 12.38 -2.82 -8.35
N THR A 65 11.14 -3.18 -8.72
CA THR A 65 9.95 -2.87 -7.92
C THR A 65 10.08 -3.45 -6.51
N LEU A 66 10.46 -4.73 -6.37
CA LEU A 66 10.65 -5.34 -5.04
C LEU A 66 11.70 -4.58 -4.21
N ARG A 67 12.83 -4.21 -4.84
CA ARG A 67 13.89 -3.43 -4.18
C ARG A 67 13.38 -2.07 -3.72
N LYS A 68 12.67 -1.34 -4.57
CA LYS A 68 12.12 -0.01 -4.25
C LYS A 68 11.07 -0.10 -3.16
N THR A 69 10.17 -1.08 -3.21
CA THR A 69 9.16 -1.30 -2.17
C THR A 69 9.81 -1.63 -0.83
N ALA A 70 10.77 -2.55 -0.79
CA ALA A 70 11.48 -2.87 0.45
C ALA A 70 12.25 -1.65 1.01
N HIS A 71 12.88 -0.86 0.12
CA HIS A 71 13.55 0.38 0.50
C HIS A 71 12.57 1.42 1.01
N ALA A 72 11.42 1.62 0.36
CA ALA A 72 10.39 2.54 0.83
C ALA A 72 9.85 2.15 2.21
N VAL A 73 9.54 0.85 2.46
CA VAL A 73 9.17 0.37 3.81
C VAL A 73 10.28 0.67 4.82
N LYS A 74 11.54 0.38 4.46
CA LYS A 74 12.69 0.67 5.31
C LYS A 74 12.83 2.17 5.58
N ARG A 75 12.68 3.03 4.57
CA ARG A 75 12.77 4.49 4.68
C ARG A 75 11.63 5.04 5.51
N THR A 76 10.41 4.49 5.38
CA THR A 76 9.34 4.75 6.32
C THR A 76 9.86 4.44 7.71
N ILE A 77 10.27 3.22 8.06
CA ILE A 77 10.78 2.88 9.42
C ILE A 77 11.96 3.76 9.88
N GLU A 78 12.94 4.07 9.03
CA GLU A 78 14.10 4.87 9.43
C GLU A 78 13.76 6.34 9.67
N LEU A 79 12.78 6.86 8.92
CA LEU A 79 12.24 8.22 9.07
C LEU A 79 11.05 8.24 10.05
N ASN A 80 10.62 7.05 10.54
CA ASN A 80 9.43 6.78 11.36
C ASN A 80 9.83 6.06 12.67
N LEU A 81 9.93 6.68 13.85
CA LEU A 81 8.89 7.52 14.42
C LEU A 81 7.48 6.88 14.39
N SER A 82 7.38 5.55 14.35
CA SER A 82 6.09 4.87 14.30
C SER A 82 5.46 4.76 15.69
N GLY A 83 4.33 5.45 15.89
CA GLY A 83 3.26 5.03 16.81
C GLY A 83 2.50 3.78 16.33
N PHE A 84 3.15 2.95 15.51
CA PHE A 84 2.59 1.76 14.85
C PHE A 84 3.13 0.44 15.43
N PHE A 85 4.24 0.48 16.18
CA PHE A 85 4.70 -0.67 16.95
C PHE A 85 4.08 -0.59 18.34
N SER A 86 3.60 -1.73 18.86
CA SER A 86 3.20 -1.82 20.27
C SER A 86 4.35 -1.30 21.15
N SER A 87 3.98 -0.50 22.14
CA SER A 87 4.89 0.16 23.10
C SER A 87 5.89 -0.78 23.76
N GLU A 88 5.64 -2.09 23.75
CA GLU A 88 6.48 -3.12 24.38
C GLU A 88 7.80 -3.38 23.64
N LEU A 89 7.87 -3.23 22.32
CA LEU A 89 9.13 -3.48 21.56
C LEU A 89 10.09 -2.29 21.57
N LEU A 90 9.54 -1.06 21.67
CA LEU A 90 10.31 0.19 21.69
C LEU A 90 11.05 0.41 23.00
N ILE A 91 10.51 -0.08 24.12
CA ILE A 91 11.11 0.04 25.46
C ILE A 91 12.33 -0.89 25.62
N ALA A 92 12.36 -2.01 24.90
CA ALA A 92 13.42 -3.02 25.06
C ALA A 92 14.74 -2.68 24.35
N LEU A 93 14.79 -1.67 23.46
CA LEU A 93 15.89 -1.53 22.50
C LEU A 93 16.79 -0.29 22.64
N PHE A 94 16.48 0.73 23.46
CA PHE A 94 17.33 1.94 23.50
C PHE A 94 17.46 2.62 24.87
N ASP A 95 18.72 2.72 25.33
CA ASP A 95 19.17 3.53 26.47
C ASP A 95 19.04 5.04 26.20
N PHE A 96 18.66 5.77 27.25
CA PHE A 96 18.24 7.17 27.23
C PHE A 96 19.39 8.17 26.94
N SER A 97 19.28 8.94 25.85
CA SER A 97 20.09 10.16 25.65
C SER A 97 19.31 11.29 24.94
N LEU A 98 19.82 12.52 25.07
CA LEU A 98 19.27 13.82 24.63
C LEU A 98 18.81 13.88 23.15
N GLY A 99 19.19 12.91 22.31
CA GLY A 99 18.68 12.76 20.94
C GLY A 99 17.17 12.47 20.85
N TYR A 100 16.53 12.04 21.94
CA TYR A 100 15.09 11.78 21.99
C TYR A 100 14.24 13.05 21.80
N LEU A 101 14.72 14.21 22.28
CA LEU A 101 13.97 15.48 22.19
C LEU A 101 13.94 16.06 20.77
N ILE A 102 14.99 15.84 19.97
CA ILE A 102 15.05 16.25 18.56
C ILE A 102 14.28 15.25 17.68
N LYS A 103 14.30 13.94 18.02
CA LYS A 103 13.46 12.91 17.38
C LYS A 103 11.96 13.16 17.60
N LEU A 104 11.56 13.62 18.78
CA LEU A 104 10.18 14.01 19.10
C LEU A 104 9.61 15.14 18.22
N LEU A 105 10.43 15.85 17.45
CA LEU A 105 10.00 16.99 16.62
C LEU A 105 9.87 16.66 15.13
N SER A 106 10.06 15.39 14.72
CA SER A 106 10.15 15.03 13.29
C SER A 106 9.34 13.80 12.88
N PHE A 107 8.20 13.53 13.54
CA PHE A 107 7.35 12.38 13.26
C PHE A 107 6.80 12.35 11.83
N MET A 108 6.84 11.18 11.18
CA MET A 108 6.16 10.95 9.91
C MET A 108 4.72 10.48 10.13
N THR A 109 3.73 11.23 9.63
CA THR A 109 2.31 10.85 9.74
C THR A 109 1.95 9.74 8.73
N GLU A 110 0.78 9.11 8.90
CA GLU A 110 0.24 8.17 7.90
C GLU A 110 0.09 8.85 6.53
N GLU A 111 -0.34 10.11 6.53
CA GLU A 111 -0.43 10.95 5.34
C GLU A 111 0.93 11.10 4.65
N GLU A 112 1.99 11.42 5.40
CA GLU A 112 3.33 11.56 4.84
C GLU A 112 3.90 10.25 4.28
N THR A 113 3.60 9.13 4.95
CA THR A 113 3.95 7.80 4.42
C THR A 113 3.24 7.56 3.10
N HIS A 114 1.93 7.82 3.03
CA HIS A 114 1.15 7.69 1.80
C HIS A 114 1.70 8.58 0.68
N THR A 115 2.04 9.83 0.97
CA THR A 115 2.62 10.78 0.00
C THR A 115 4.01 10.33 -0.48
N LEU A 116 4.85 9.77 0.40
CA LEU A 116 6.12 9.17 -0.02
C LEU A 116 5.90 8.05 -1.04
N TRP A 117 4.98 7.13 -0.76
CA TRP A 117 4.62 6.04 -1.67
C TRP A 117 4.05 6.55 -3.00
N PHE A 118 3.26 7.62 -2.96
CA PHE A 118 2.76 8.29 -4.16
C PHE A 118 3.92 8.77 -5.06
N TYR A 119 4.93 9.43 -4.48
CA TYR A 119 6.07 9.96 -5.24
C TYR A 119 7.05 8.89 -5.75
N VAL A 120 7.10 7.70 -5.14
CA VAL A 120 7.83 6.55 -5.72
C VAL A 120 7.29 6.21 -7.11
N ASP A 121 5.99 6.44 -7.35
CA ASP A 121 5.35 6.40 -8.67
C ASP A 121 5.65 5.09 -9.44
N GLN A 122 5.60 3.96 -8.74
CA GLN A 122 5.82 2.62 -9.29
C GLN A 122 4.75 1.67 -8.75
N PRO A 123 3.81 1.17 -9.58
CA PRO A 123 2.82 0.20 -9.12
C PRO A 123 3.49 -1.05 -8.55
N ALA A 124 3.07 -1.45 -7.35
CA ALA A 124 3.64 -2.54 -6.57
C ALA A 124 2.57 -3.31 -5.78
N TYR A 125 2.95 -4.46 -5.22
CA TYR A 125 2.07 -5.25 -4.36
C TYR A 125 1.61 -4.47 -3.11
N ALA A 126 2.45 -3.54 -2.62
CA ALA A 126 2.16 -2.70 -1.47
C ALA A 126 0.87 -1.87 -1.66
N ASN A 127 0.54 -1.47 -2.91
CA ASN A 127 -0.67 -0.72 -3.19
C ASN A 127 -1.93 -1.50 -2.78
N LEU A 128 -2.01 -2.80 -3.10
CA LEU A 128 -3.16 -3.62 -2.67
C LEU A 128 -3.07 -4.06 -1.22
N HIS A 129 -1.86 -4.24 -0.69
CA HIS A 129 -1.70 -4.61 0.71
C HIS A 129 -2.26 -3.53 1.65
N TRP A 130 -1.83 -2.28 1.47
CA TRP A 130 -2.25 -1.15 2.29
C TRP A 130 -3.59 -0.58 1.85
N GLY A 131 -3.85 -0.51 0.55
CA GLY A 131 -5.06 0.14 0.02
C GLY A 131 -6.31 -0.73 0.00
N MET A 132 -6.20 -2.06 0.13
CA MET A 132 -7.34 -2.97 0.03
C MET A 132 -7.34 -4.11 1.06
N PHE A 133 -6.22 -4.81 1.24
CA PHE A 133 -6.17 -5.98 2.14
C PHE A 133 -6.38 -5.59 3.60
N ILE A 134 -5.64 -4.58 4.10
CA ILE A 134 -5.81 -4.06 5.46
C ILE A 134 -7.22 -3.44 5.66
N PRO A 135 -7.69 -2.51 4.80
CA PRO A 135 -9.03 -1.95 4.93
C PRO A 135 -10.16 -2.97 4.86
N ALA A 136 -10.01 -4.05 4.09
CA ALA A 136 -11.00 -5.14 4.07
C ALA A 136 -11.10 -5.83 5.43
N ILE A 137 -9.97 -6.10 6.10
CA ILE A 137 -9.95 -6.68 7.45
C ILE A 137 -10.51 -5.68 8.47
N GLU A 138 -10.15 -4.40 8.39
CA GLU A 138 -10.66 -3.36 9.30
C GLU A 138 -12.18 -3.17 9.19
N GLY A 139 -12.70 -3.16 7.96
CA GLY A 139 -14.12 -2.89 7.69
C GLY A 139 -15.03 -4.10 7.82
N GLN A 140 -14.52 -5.33 7.66
CA GLN A 140 -15.34 -6.55 7.58
C GLN A 140 -14.97 -7.61 8.62
N GLY A 141 -13.80 -7.50 9.25
CA GLY A 141 -13.38 -8.44 10.29
C GLY A 141 -14.09 -8.20 11.62
N THR A 142 -14.19 -9.26 12.43
CA THR A 142 -14.54 -9.12 13.86
C THR A 142 -13.37 -8.52 14.64
N GLU A 143 -13.60 -8.03 15.86
CA GLU A 143 -12.52 -7.48 16.69
C GLU A 143 -11.41 -8.50 16.97
N GLU A 144 -11.76 -9.77 17.19
CA GLU A 144 -10.81 -10.87 17.36
C GLU A 144 -9.96 -11.10 16.10
N GLN A 145 -10.58 -11.06 14.92
CA GLN A 145 -9.87 -11.16 13.63
C GLN A 145 -8.95 -9.96 13.42
N LYS A 146 -9.40 -8.74 13.73
CA LYS A 146 -8.58 -7.53 13.62
C LYS A 146 -7.34 -7.62 14.52
N GLN A 147 -7.52 -7.99 15.79
CA GLN A 147 -6.43 -8.16 16.76
C GLN A 147 -5.43 -9.23 16.33
N LYS A 148 -5.87 -10.27 15.64
CA LYS A 148 -4.97 -11.29 15.08
C LYS A 148 -4.23 -10.80 13.83
N TRP A 149 -4.96 -10.34 12.82
CA TRP A 149 -4.41 -10.18 11.46
C TRP A 149 -3.79 -8.81 11.20
N LEU A 150 -4.37 -7.73 11.74
CA LEU A 150 -3.87 -6.37 11.45
C LEU A 150 -2.45 -6.16 11.97
N PRO A 151 -2.05 -6.56 13.20
CA PRO A 151 -0.67 -6.39 13.64
C PRO A 151 0.33 -7.09 12.73
N MET A 152 0.02 -8.30 12.23
CA MET A 152 0.90 -9.01 11.30
C MET A 152 0.97 -8.31 9.94
N ALA A 153 -0.14 -7.79 9.45
CA ALA A 153 -0.20 -7.07 8.18
C ALA A 153 0.57 -5.74 8.26
N HIS A 154 0.30 -4.91 9.28
CA HIS A 154 0.99 -3.63 9.47
C HIS A 154 2.50 -3.79 9.66
N ASN A 155 2.93 -4.86 10.32
CA ASN A 155 4.35 -5.16 10.51
C ASN A 155 4.99 -5.91 9.32
N MET A 156 4.27 -6.07 8.21
CA MET A 156 4.72 -6.79 7.01
C MET A 156 5.15 -8.24 7.28
N GLN A 157 4.70 -8.84 8.39
CA GLN A 157 4.90 -10.26 8.71
C GLN A 157 4.07 -11.14 7.78
N ILE A 158 2.93 -10.63 7.33
CA ILE A 158 2.17 -11.16 6.21
C ILE A 158 2.02 -10.09 5.13
N ILE A 159 2.10 -10.51 3.87
CA ILE A 159 1.78 -9.66 2.72
C ILE A 159 0.50 -10.18 2.10
N GLY A 160 -0.49 -9.29 2.01
CA GLY A 160 -1.84 -9.59 1.57
C GLY A 160 -2.16 -9.04 0.18
N CYS A 161 -3.23 -9.56 -0.44
CA CYS A 161 -3.87 -8.98 -1.61
C CYS A 161 -5.40 -9.14 -1.54
N TYR A 162 -6.11 -8.49 -2.44
CA TYR A 162 -7.57 -8.49 -2.52
C TYR A 162 -8.02 -9.30 -3.75
N ALA A 163 -8.47 -10.53 -3.53
CA ALA A 163 -8.78 -11.51 -4.56
C ALA A 163 -10.29 -11.62 -4.80
N GLN A 164 -10.85 -10.60 -5.47
CA GLN A 164 -12.27 -10.57 -5.83
C GLN A 164 -12.50 -11.00 -7.28
N THR A 165 -11.96 -10.24 -8.24
CA THR A 165 -12.16 -10.45 -9.67
C THR A 165 -11.73 -11.86 -10.12
N GLU A 166 -12.57 -12.44 -10.97
CA GLU A 166 -12.36 -13.72 -11.63
C GLU A 166 -12.21 -13.51 -13.14
N LEU A 167 -11.73 -14.53 -13.84
CA LEU A 167 -11.62 -14.51 -15.29
C LEU A 167 -12.99 -14.25 -15.96
N GLY A 168 -14.07 -14.84 -15.43
CA GLY A 168 -15.44 -14.66 -15.93
C GLY A 168 -16.16 -13.41 -15.42
N HIS A 169 -15.73 -12.86 -14.27
CA HIS A 169 -16.51 -11.87 -13.52
C HIS A 169 -15.64 -10.78 -12.88
N GLY A 170 -15.78 -9.55 -13.38
CA GLY A 170 -15.19 -8.33 -12.79
C GLY A 170 -16.24 -7.35 -12.31
N SER A 171 -16.95 -6.70 -13.24
CA SER A 171 -17.99 -5.72 -12.89
C SER A 171 -19.20 -6.34 -12.18
N ASN A 172 -19.58 -7.56 -12.54
CA ASN A 172 -20.68 -8.28 -11.89
C ASN A 172 -20.16 -9.17 -10.75
N VAL A 173 -19.93 -8.57 -9.58
CA VAL A 173 -19.47 -9.27 -8.38
C VAL A 173 -20.47 -10.34 -7.92
N GLN A 174 -21.78 -10.12 -8.07
CA GLN A 174 -22.79 -11.11 -7.69
C GLN A 174 -22.70 -12.41 -8.53
N GLY A 175 -22.01 -12.36 -9.67
CA GLY A 175 -21.79 -13.50 -10.55
C GLY A 175 -20.54 -14.34 -10.22
N LEU A 176 -19.75 -14.00 -9.19
CA LEU A 176 -18.56 -14.79 -8.84
C LEU A 176 -18.89 -16.27 -8.67
N GLU A 177 -17.98 -17.13 -9.13
CA GLU A 177 -18.13 -18.58 -9.20
C GLU A 177 -17.33 -19.30 -8.11
N THR A 178 -16.25 -18.71 -7.57
CA THR A 178 -15.49 -19.30 -6.45
C THR A 178 -16.44 -19.56 -5.29
N THR A 179 -16.34 -20.73 -4.66
CA THR A 179 -17.21 -21.12 -3.53
C THR A 179 -16.42 -21.23 -2.24
N ALA A 180 -17.06 -20.85 -1.12
CA ALA A 180 -16.62 -21.15 0.22
C ALA A 180 -17.71 -22.00 0.90
N THR A 181 -17.53 -23.32 0.91
CA THR A 181 -18.51 -24.25 1.49
C THR A 181 -18.09 -24.62 2.91
N PHE A 182 -18.98 -24.43 3.89
CA PHE A 182 -18.73 -24.81 5.28
C PHE A 182 -18.78 -26.33 5.45
N ASP A 183 -17.76 -26.89 6.10
CA ASP A 183 -17.70 -28.30 6.51
C ASP A 183 -17.89 -28.40 8.05
N PRO A 184 -19.05 -28.87 8.53
CA PRO A 184 -19.32 -28.98 9.97
C PRO A 184 -18.53 -30.09 10.65
N GLN A 185 -17.89 -31.00 9.91
CA GLN A 185 -17.08 -32.07 10.51
C GLN A 185 -15.71 -31.55 10.98
N THR A 186 -15.16 -30.56 10.29
CA THR A 186 -13.84 -29.99 10.59
C THR A 186 -13.91 -28.56 11.13
N ASP A 187 -15.08 -27.91 11.08
CA ASP A 187 -15.28 -26.50 11.42
C ASP A 187 -14.43 -25.57 10.53
N GLU A 188 -14.39 -25.88 9.23
CA GLU A 188 -13.59 -25.17 8.23
C GLU A 188 -14.41 -24.78 6.99
N PHE A 189 -13.89 -23.83 6.21
CA PHE A 189 -14.40 -23.52 4.88
C PHE A 189 -13.53 -24.15 3.79
N VAL A 190 -14.16 -24.90 2.89
CA VAL A 190 -13.53 -25.42 1.67
C VAL A 190 -13.64 -24.38 0.56
N ILE A 191 -12.52 -23.74 0.23
CA ILE A 191 -12.42 -22.80 -0.90
C ILE A 191 -12.18 -23.57 -2.19
N HIS A 192 -13.05 -23.39 -3.19
CA HIS A 192 -12.94 -24.11 -4.45
C HIS A 192 -13.20 -23.21 -5.66
N SER A 193 -12.40 -23.39 -6.71
CA SER A 193 -12.57 -22.78 -8.03
C SER A 193 -13.12 -23.85 -8.99
N PRO A 194 -14.46 -23.95 -9.14
CA PRO A 194 -15.11 -25.07 -9.85
C PRO A 194 -14.85 -25.11 -11.35
N THR A 195 -14.50 -23.97 -11.94
CA THR A 195 -14.34 -23.79 -13.38
C THR A 195 -13.08 -22.99 -13.70
N LEU A 196 -12.63 -23.03 -14.94
CA LEU A 196 -11.54 -22.15 -15.38
C LEU A 196 -11.91 -20.67 -15.19
N THR A 197 -13.16 -20.30 -15.46
CA THR A 197 -13.66 -18.92 -15.35
C THR A 197 -13.73 -18.41 -13.91
N SER A 198 -13.85 -19.32 -12.93
CA SER A 198 -13.76 -19.00 -11.49
C SER A 198 -12.34 -18.70 -10.98
N SER A 199 -11.32 -18.83 -11.83
CA SER A 199 -9.94 -18.52 -11.44
C SER A 199 -9.81 -17.03 -11.09
N LYS A 200 -9.29 -16.71 -9.91
CA LYS A 200 -9.00 -15.31 -9.53
C LYS A 200 -8.00 -14.70 -10.52
N TRP A 201 -8.35 -13.54 -11.07
CA TRP A 201 -7.66 -12.94 -12.20
C TRP A 201 -7.60 -11.41 -12.07
N TRP A 202 -6.41 -10.83 -12.27
CA TRP A 202 -6.02 -9.43 -12.01
C TRP A 202 -5.50 -8.99 -10.62
N PRO A 203 -5.76 -9.66 -9.47
CA PRO A 203 -5.32 -9.15 -8.17
C PRO A 203 -3.83 -8.77 -8.12
N GLY A 204 -3.55 -7.49 -7.88
CA GLY A 204 -2.20 -6.99 -7.71
C GLY A 204 -1.49 -7.67 -6.53
N GLY A 205 -0.24 -8.07 -6.71
CA GLY A 205 0.55 -8.79 -5.69
C GLY A 205 0.33 -10.30 -5.65
N LEU A 206 -0.83 -10.81 -6.07
CA LEU A 206 -1.19 -12.24 -6.02
C LEU A 206 -0.22 -13.13 -6.80
N GLY A 207 0.25 -12.68 -7.96
CA GLY A 207 1.01 -13.54 -8.86
C GLY A 207 2.32 -14.09 -8.27
N LYS A 208 3.00 -13.33 -7.40
CA LYS A 208 4.36 -13.66 -6.92
C LYS A 208 4.75 -13.15 -5.53
N VAL A 209 3.97 -12.29 -4.87
CA VAL A 209 4.44 -11.60 -3.64
C VAL A 209 3.57 -11.89 -2.43
N SER A 210 2.25 -11.79 -2.58
CA SER A 210 1.35 -11.94 -1.45
C SER A 210 1.38 -13.38 -0.91
N THR A 211 1.57 -13.48 0.40
CA THR A 211 1.51 -14.72 1.18
C THR A 211 0.08 -15.09 1.58
N HIS A 212 -0.79 -14.09 1.67
CA HIS A 212 -2.19 -14.21 2.09
C HIS A 212 -3.09 -13.41 1.13
N ALA A 213 -4.38 -13.69 1.15
CA ALA A 213 -5.38 -12.96 0.38
C ALA A 213 -6.71 -12.92 1.13
N VAL A 214 -7.45 -11.81 1.00
CA VAL A 214 -8.90 -11.82 1.24
C VAL A 214 -9.55 -12.28 -0.06
N VAL A 215 -10.17 -13.46 -0.04
CA VAL A 215 -10.80 -14.08 -1.21
C VAL A 215 -12.31 -13.89 -1.10
N TYR A 216 -12.92 -13.29 -2.11
CA TYR A 216 -14.38 -13.20 -2.18
C TYR A 216 -14.95 -14.42 -2.86
N ALA A 217 -15.93 -15.06 -2.25
CA ALA A 217 -16.51 -16.31 -2.72
C ALA A 217 -17.99 -16.40 -2.36
N ARG A 218 -18.72 -17.28 -3.05
CA ARG A 218 -20.09 -17.63 -2.71
C ARG A 218 -20.11 -18.47 -1.44
N LEU A 219 -20.67 -17.92 -0.36
CA LEU A 219 -20.86 -18.64 0.89
C LEU A 219 -21.92 -19.73 0.72
N ARG A 220 -21.56 -20.98 1.06
CA ARG A 220 -22.48 -22.12 1.04
C ARG A 220 -22.46 -22.84 2.38
N THR A 221 -23.63 -22.96 3.00
CA THR A 221 -23.83 -23.72 4.25
C THR A 221 -25.23 -24.31 4.26
N ASP A 222 -25.41 -25.48 4.86
CA ASP A 222 -26.70 -26.19 4.95
C ASP A 222 -27.43 -26.37 3.60
N GLY A 223 -26.65 -26.57 2.53
CA GLY A 223 -27.16 -26.73 1.16
C GLY A 223 -27.68 -25.45 0.50
N GLN A 224 -27.52 -24.28 1.14
CA GLN A 224 -27.98 -22.98 0.65
C GLN A 224 -26.80 -22.09 0.23
N ASP A 225 -27.00 -21.29 -0.82
CA ASP A 225 -26.07 -20.26 -1.28
C ASP A 225 -26.52 -18.88 -0.76
N TYR A 226 -25.62 -18.19 -0.05
CA TYR A 226 -25.88 -16.90 0.60
C TYR A 226 -25.25 -15.71 -0.15
N GLY A 227 -24.74 -15.94 -1.35
CA GLY A 227 -24.05 -14.90 -2.13
C GLY A 227 -22.63 -14.63 -1.66
N VAL A 228 -22.08 -13.52 -2.14
CA VAL A 228 -20.66 -13.20 -2.01
C VAL A 228 -20.34 -12.69 -0.61
N HIS A 229 -19.33 -13.31 0.01
CA HIS A 229 -18.70 -12.91 1.26
C HIS A 229 -17.20 -12.75 1.05
#